data_AF-A0A952L7B8-F1
#
_entry.id   AF-A0A952L7B8-F1
#
_cell.length_a   1.000
_cell.length_b   1.000
_cell.length_c   1.000
_cell.angle_alpha   90.00
_cell.angle_beta   90.00
_cell.angle_gamma   90.00
#
_symmetry.space_group_name_H-M   'P 1'
#
loop_
_entity.id
_entity.type
_entity.pdbx_description
1 polymer ?
#
loop_
_entity_poly.entity_id
_entity_poly.type
_entity_poly.pdbx_seq_one_letter_code
_entity_poly.pdbx_strand_id
1 'polypeptide(L)'
;MRLSPDALAGLLRPPPPKPKQPTSRERAAANRLAVLRAVAAHGHLRCADLAAACWPGSRYGLQMAQRGVRGLVEAGELLARRNAHGSTSYVLTRPGAAALELHGVAARHGLDLASVSGPTYAHHALTARWCLHKQAQGFDAWSEYAVLTGQAPVSAQQLRTRLRKMPDAVLVKGTQLWLVETESAPKATAELVRIVSLAEHVGRRLHPELPYTLAGVVVLFDATLNHAARVAKAARERWGSLSAADQALLASRVTLAAADIGLPLVWRGCAETPLRLTPRV
;
A
#
# COMPACT_ATOMS: atom_id res chain seq x y z
N MET A 1 61.50 21.55 -9.87
CA MET A 1 60.55 22.66 -10.05
C MET A 1 59.36 22.37 -9.13
N ARG A 2 59.21 23.07 -8.00
CA ARG A 2 58.07 22.88 -7.08
C ARG A 2 56.91 23.70 -7.61
N LEU A 3 55.82 23.06 -8.03
CA LEU A 3 54.60 23.75 -8.38
C LEU A 3 54.04 24.40 -7.10
N SER A 4 53.87 25.72 -7.13
CA SER A 4 53.18 26.44 -6.06
C SER A 4 51.74 25.90 -5.94
N PRO A 5 51.20 25.71 -4.72
CA PRO A 5 49.78 25.40 -4.52
C PRO A 5 48.83 26.35 -5.27
N ASP A 6 49.27 27.60 -5.50
CA ASP A 6 48.51 28.61 -6.23
C ASP A 6 48.40 28.33 -7.74
N ALA A 7 49.35 27.58 -8.32
CA ALA A 7 49.34 27.25 -9.74
C ALA A 7 48.21 26.25 -10.11
N LEU A 8 47.68 25.52 -9.12
CA LEU A 8 46.58 24.56 -9.29
C LEU A 8 45.22 25.13 -8.86
N ALA A 9 45.20 26.24 -8.11
CA ALA A 9 43.97 26.83 -7.57
C ALA A 9 43.01 27.35 -8.66
N GLY A 10 43.54 27.76 -9.82
CA GLY A 10 42.73 28.20 -10.97
C GLY A 10 42.22 27.06 -11.88
N LEU A 11 42.71 25.83 -11.70
CA LEU A 11 42.35 24.67 -12.53
C LEU A 11 41.27 23.77 -11.88
N LEU A 12 41.04 23.93 -10.57
CA LEU A 12 40.03 23.18 -9.84
C LEU A 12 38.74 24.01 -9.77
N ARG A 13 37.66 23.53 -10.42
CA ARG A 13 36.33 24.12 -10.24
C ARG A 13 36.00 24.12 -8.74
N PRO A 14 35.53 25.24 -8.17
CA PRO A 14 35.07 25.24 -6.80
C PRO A 14 33.98 24.17 -6.65
N PRO A 15 33.95 23.44 -5.52
CA PRO A 15 32.93 22.43 -5.30
C PRO A 15 31.55 23.08 -5.42
N PRO A 16 30.56 22.39 -6.03
CA PRO A 16 29.23 22.94 -6.18
C PRO A 16 28.71 23.38 -4.81
N PRO A 17 28.00 24.52 -4.72
CA PRO A 17 27.48 25.02 -3.47
C PRO A 17 26.61 23.94 -2.82
N LYS A 18 26.75 23.79 -1.50
CA LYS A 18 25.91 22.84 -0.75
C LYS A 18 24.44 23.17 -1.03
N PRO A 19 23.60 22.15 -1.32
CA PRO A 19 22.19 22.39 -1.60
C PRO A 19 21.54 23.14 -0.43
N LYS A 20 20.79 24.21 -0.75
CA LYS A 20 20.10 25.04 0.23
C LYS A 20 19.17 24.16 1.05
N GLN A 21 19.34 24.16 2.38
CA GLN A 21 18.40 23.47 3.25
C GLN A 21 17.04 24.17 3.20
N PRO A 22 15.93 23.41 3.12
CA PRO A 22 14.60 24.00 3.10
C PRO A 22 14.33 24.71 4.42
N THR A 23 13.71 25.89 4.32
CA THR A 23 13.20 26.68 5.45
C THR A 23 12.13 25.92 6.21
N SER A 24 11.84 26.35 7.44
CA SER A 24 10.75 25.76 8.26
C SER A 24 9.40 25.83 7.54
N ARG A 25 9.14 26.94 6.84
CA ARG A 25 7.91 27.15 6.06
C ARG A 25 7.81 26.19 4.87
N GLU A 26 8.88 26.00 4.12
CA GLU A 26 8.92 25.06 2.99
C GLU A 26 8.73 23.62 3.47
N ARG A 27 9.35 23.23 4.60
CA ARG A 27 9.13 21.90 5.20
C ARG A 27 7.68 21.71 5.65
N ALA A 28 7.07 22.73 6.25
CA ALA A 28 5.67 22.67 6.67
C ALA A 28 4.73 22.50 5.47
N ALA A 29 4.97 23.24 4.38
CA ALA A 29 4.20 23.09 3.14
C ALA A 29 4.37 21.70 2.52
N ALA A 30 5.60 21.19 2.45
CA ALA A 30 5.87 19.84 1.95
C ALA A 30 5.19 18.75 2.79
N ASN A 31 5.24 18.87 4.12
CA ASN A 31 4.55 17.95 5.04
C ASN A 31 3.03 18.00 4.87
N ARG A 32 2.45 19.20 4.72
CA ARG A 32 1.01 19.39 4.45
C ARG A 32 0.60 18.63 3.19
N LEU A 33 1.35 18.84 2.10
CA LEU A 33 1.10 18.19 0.82
C LEU A 33 1.26 16.66 0.91
N ALA A 34 2.27 16.18 1.63
CA ALA A 34 2.49 14.75 1.84
C ALA A 34 1.31 14.08 2.57
N VAL A 35 0.78 14.72 3.62
CA VAL A 35 -0.39 14.21 4.35
C VAL A 35 -1.63 14.17 3.45
N LEU A 36 -1.91 15.25 2.71
CA LEU A 36 -3.05 15.28 1.79
C LEU A 36 -2.94 14.19 0.71
N ARG A 37 -1.75 14.01 0.11
CA ARG A 37 -1.49 12.96 -0.88
C ARG A 37 -1.70 11.57 -0.30
N ALA A 38 -1.23 11.32 0.92
CA ALA A 38 -1.41 10.03 1.58
C ALA A 38 -2.89 9.72 1.82
N VAL A 39 -3.67 10.69 2.31
CA VAL A 39 -5.13 10.51 2.48
C VAL A 39 -5.81 10.31 1.13
N ALA A 40 -5.44 11.08 0.11
CA ALA A 40 -6.00 10.97 -1.23
C ALA A 40 -5.71 9.60 -1.88
N ALA A 41 -4.56 8.99 -1.61
CA ALA A 41 -4.21 7.67 -2.15
C ALA A 41 -4.99 6.52 -1.50
N HIS A 42 -5.42 6.69 -0.25
CA HIS A 42 -6.06 5.62 0.52
C HIS A 42 -7.51 5.93 0.91
N GLY A 43 -8.07 7.08 0.53
CA GLY A 43 -9.43 7.51 0.90
C GLY A 43 -9.52 7.99 2.36
N HIS A 44 -9.10 7.17 3.32
CA HIS A 44 -8.98 7.57 4.72
C HIS A 44 -7.80 6.91 5.42
N LEU A 45 -7.18 7.63 6.36
CA LEU A 45 -6.05 7.14 7.14
C LEU A 45 -6.16 7.52 8.61
N ARG A 46 -5.60 6.69 9.49
CA ARG A 46 -5.44 7.02 10.91
C ARG A 46 -4.15 7.78 11.11
N CYS A 47 -4.00 8.40 12.28
CA CYS A 47 -2.78 9.14 12.60
C CYS A 47 -1.51 8.26 12.57
N ALA A 48 -1.61 7.01 13.01
CA ALA A 48 -0.49 6.05 12.94
C ALA A 48 -0.11 5.65 11.49
N ASP A 49 -1.08 5.65 10.58
CA ASP A 49 -0.82 5.39 9.16
C ASP A 49 -0.17 6.60 8.50
N LEU A 50 -0.66 7.81 8.81
CA LEU A 50 -0.03 9.06 8.37
C LEU A 50 1.41 9.21 8.88
N ALA A 51 1.67 8.78 10.12
CA ALA A 51 3.02 8.74 10.66
C ALA A 51 3.95 7.87 9.80
N ALA A 52 3.50 6.69 9.38
CA ALA A 52 4.30 5.80 8.54
C ALA A 52 4.42 6.30 7.09
N ALA A 53 3.38 6.94 6.55
CA ALA A 53 3.39 7.47 5.19
C ALA A 53 4.31 8.68 5.04
N CYS A 54 4.23 9.63 5.98
CA CYS A 54 4.87 10.94 5.84
C CYS A 54 6.19 11.06 6.61
N TRP A 55 6.40 10.23 7.64
CA TRP A 55 7.61 10.24 8.47
C TRP A 55 8.11 8.82 8.78
N PRO A 56 8.41 8.00 7.74
CA PRO A 56 8.84 6.62 7.92
C PRO A 56 10.10 6.55 8.80
N GLY A 57 10.09 5.67 9.80
CA GLY A 57 11.22 5.47 10.72
C GLY A 57 11.47 6.60 11.73
N SER A 58 10.67 7.68 11.72
CA SER A 58 10.85 8.78 12.67
C SER A 58 10.38 8.40 14.07
N ARG A 59 11.27 8.59 15.07
CA ARG A 59 10.95 8.43 16.50
C ARG A 59 9.75 9.27 16.94
N TYR A 60 9.57 10.45 16.32
CA TYR A 60 8.51 11.40 16.65
C TYR A 60 7.42 11.49 15.57
N GLY A 61 7.37 10.52 14.64
CA GLY A 61 6.45 10.53 13.51
C GLY A 61 4.98 10.64 13.92
N LEU A 62 4.58 10.00 15.03
CA LEU A 62 3.21 10.09 15.53
C LEU A 62 2.86 11.50 16.04
N GLN A 63 3.72 12.15 16.84
CA GLN A 63 3.46 13.53 17.29
C GLN A 63 3.49 14.53 16.13
N MET A 64 4.34 14.29 15.13
CA MET A 64 4.36 15.10 13.90
C MET A 64 3.06 14.94 13.11
N ALA A 65 2.58 13.72 12.93
CA ALA A 65 1.30 13.43 12.30
C ALA A 65 0.14 14.11 13.04
N GLN A 66 0.08 13.97 14.37
CA GLN A 66 -0.97 14.59 15.21
C GLN A 66 -1.01 16.10 15.07
N ARG A 67 0.14 16.77 15.08
CA ARG A 67 0.22 18.23 14.88
C ARG A 67 -0.17 18.63 13.46
N GLY A 68 0.33 17.90 12.45
CA GLY A 68 0.03 18.16 11.04
C GLY A 68 -1.46 18.02 10.72
N VAL A 69 -2.10 16.94 11.17
CA VAL A 69 -3.54 16.73 10.94
C VAL A 69 -4.40 17.75 11.67
N ARG A 70 -4.00 18.20 12.87
CA ARG A 70 -4.74 19.25 13.59
C ARG A 70 -4.84 20.53 12.75
N GLY A 71 -3.72 21.02 12.25
CA GLY A 71 -3.71 22.23 11.41
C GLY A 71 -4.44 22.04 10.07
N LEU A 72 -4.44 20.83 9.51
CA LEU A 72 -5.21 20.50 8.30
C LEU A 72 -6.73 20.46 8.55
N VAL A 73 -7.14 19.97 9.72
CA VAL A 73 -8.55 19.96 10.14
C VAL A 73 -9.03 21.38 10.45
N GLU A 74 -8.23 22.17 11.18
CA GLU A 74 -8.52 23.59 11.45
C GLU A 74 -8.64 24.40 10.15
N ALA A 75 -7.83 24.09 9.13
CA ALA A 75 -7.93 24.70 7.81
C ALA A 75 -9.07 24.14 6.92
N GLY A 76 -9.83 23.15 7.40
CA GLY A 76 -10.95 22.55 6.67
C GLY A 76 -10.55 21.65 5.49
N GLU A 77 -9.29 21.26 5.35
CA GLU A 77 -8.80 20.40 4.26
C GLU A 77 -8.93 18.90 4.57
N LEU A 78 -8.92 18.56 5.85
CA LEU A 78 -9.23 17.22 6.34
C LEU A 78 -10.44 17.26 7.27
N LEU A 79 -11.23 16.19 7.26
CA LEU A 79 -12.30 15.98 8.23
C LEU A 79 -11.95 14.79 9.11
N ALA A 80 -11.95 15.01 10.42
CA ALA A 80 -11.86 13.95 11.41
C ALA A 80 -13.20 13.22 11.53
N ARG A 81 -13.18 11.88 11.38
CA ARG A 81 -14.35 11.02 11.53
C ARG A 81 -14.06 9.90 12.50
N ARG A 82 -15.05 9.58 13.36
CA ARG A 82 -14.98 8.40 14.23
C ARG A 82 -15.07 7.15 13.35
N ASN A 83 -14.13 6.23 13.51
CA ASN A 83 -14.09 4.97 12.78
C ASN A 83 -14.79 3.84 13.52
N ALA A 84 -14.95 2.68 12.85
CA ALA A 84 -15.66 1.53 13.39
C ALA A 84 -15.07 0.98 14.70
N HIS A 85 -13.78 1.23 14.98
CA HIS A 85 -13.12 0.86 16.24
C HIS A 85 -13.17 1.97 17.30
N GLY A 86 -13.93 3.04 17.06
CA GLY A 86 -14.12 4.14 17.99
C GLY A 86 -12.99 5.18 18.02
N SER A 87 -11.92 4.99 17.24
CA SER A 87 -10.82 5.96 17.10
C SER A 87 -11.07 6.94 15.94
N THR A 88 -10.09 7.77 15.60
CA THR A 88 -10.22 8.78 14.55
C THR A 88 -9.51 8.38 13.26
N SER A 89 -10.23 8.46 12.15
CA SER A 89 -9.69 8.45 10.79
C SER A 89 -9.90 9.83 10.15
N TYR A 90 -9.02 10.21 9.24
CA TYR A 90 -9.09 11.47 8.51
C TYR A 90 -9.43 11.20 7.05
N VAL A 91 -10.40 11.95 6.52
CA VAL A 91 -10.78 11.93 5.11
C VAL A 91 -10.49 13.29 4.47
N LEU A 92 -10.25 13.28 3.17
CA LEU A 92 -10.07 14.50 2.38
C LEU A 92 -11.41 15.22 2.22
N THR A 93 -11.43 16.53 2.45
CA THR A 93 -12.60 17.37 2.17
C THR A 93 -12.56 17.90 0.72
N ARG A 94 -13.60 18.62 0.31
CA ARG A 94 -13.59 19.36 -0.97
C ARG A 94 -12.45 20.40 -1.04
N PRO A 95 -12.26 21.28 -0.03
CA PRO A 95 -11.09 22.15 0.02
C PRO A 95 -9.75 21.41 -0.06
N GLY A 96 -9.60 20.28 0.64
CA GLY A 96 -8.37 19.49 0.60
C GLY A 96 -8.09 18.89 -0.78
N ALA A 97 -9.13 18.44 -1.49
CA ALA A 97 -9.01 17.97 -2.87
C ALA A 97 -8.61 19.09 -3.83
N ALA A 98 -9.24 20.26 -3.72
CA ALA A 98 -8.88 21.44 -4.52
C ALA A 98 -7.42 21.88 -4.26
N ALA A 99 -6.96 21.81 -3.00
CA ALA A 99 -5.57 22.12 -2.66
C ALA A 99 -4.57 21.16 -3.34
N LEU A 100 -4.93 19.89 -3.54
CA LEU A 100 -4.12 18.92 -4.28
C LEU A 100 -4.12 19.21 -5.79
N GLU A 101 -5.25 19.60 -6.36
CA GLU A 101 -5.37 19.96 -7.77
C GLU A 101 -4.49 21.16 -8.13
N LEU A 102 -4.37 22.15 -7.25
CA LEU A 102 -3.43 23.27 -7.40
C LEU A 102 -1.96 22.83 -7.49
N HIS A 103 -1.65 21.62 -7.01
CA HIS A 103 -0.33 21.00 -7.09
C HIS A 103 -0.25 19.89 -8.16
N GLY A 104 -1.21 19.86 -9.10
CA GLY A 104 -1.27 18.90 -10.21
C GLY A 104 -1.62 17.48 -9.77
N VAL A 105 -2.20 17.29 -8.59
CA VAL A 105 -2.59 15.97 -8.08
C VAL A 105 -4.11 15.82 -8.13
N ALA A 106 -4.60 14.99 -9.04
CA ALA A 106 -6.01 14.65 -9.11
C ALA A 106 -6.44 13.91 -7.82
N ALA A 107 -7.46 14.42 -7.15
CA ALA A 107 -7.95 13.86 -5.89
C ALA A 107 -9.47 13.92 -5.81
N ARG A 108 -10.07 12.91 -5.16
CA ARG A 108 -11.50 12.90 -4.82
C ARG A 108 -11.66 13.12 -3.32
N HIS A 109 -12.69 13.87 -2.94
CA HIS A 109 -13.05 14.01 -1.53
C HIS A 109 -13.60 12.69 -0.97
N GLY A 110 -13.44 12.46 0.33
CA GLY A 110 -13.84 11.21 1.01
C GLY A 110 -15.02 11.35 1.97
N LEU A 111 -15.84 12.38 1.81
CA LEU A 111 -16.95 12.69 2.75
C LEU A 111 -18.02 11.60 2.80
N ASP A 112 -18.22 10.90 1.69
CA ASP A 112 -19.19 9.83 1.45
C ASP A 112 -18.63 8.42 1.69
N LEU A 113 -17.37 8.30 2.14
CA LEU A 113 -16.74 7.00 2.37
C LEU A 113 -17.42 6.25 3.52
N ALA A 114 -18.13 5.17 3.17
CA ALA A 114 -18.73 4.24 4.12
C ALA A 114 -17.68 3.39 4.85
N SER A 115 -16.50 3.16 4.25
CA SER A 115 -15.43 2.35 4.82
C SER A 115 -14.84 2.91 6.12
N VAL A 116 -15.09 4.18 6.44
CA VAL A 116 -14.59 4.80 7.67
C VAL A 116 -15.26 4.19 8.91
N SER A 117 -16.58 4.06 8.89
CA SER A 117 -17.40 3.61 10.01
C SER A 117 -18.18 2.31 9.75
N GLY A 118 -18.00 1.73 8.56
CA GLY A 118 -18.70 0.53 8.11
C GLY A 118 -17.97 -0.78 8.41
N PRO A 119 -18.58 -1.92 8.03
CA PRO A 119 -18.05 -3.27 8.30
C PRO A 119 -16.73 -3.57 7.59
N THR A 120 -16.39 -2.82 6.53
CA THR A 120 -15.15 -2.98 5.76
C THR A 120 -13.98 -2.17 6.33
N TYR A 121 -14.16 -1.45 7.43
CA TYR A 121 -13.13 -0.61 8.02
C TYR A 121 -11.83 -1.36 8.33
N ALA A 122 -11.92 -2.51 9.01
CA ALA A 122 -10.73 -3.26 9.42
C ALA A 122 -9.96 -3.79 8.20
N HIS A 123 -10.68 -4.28 7.19
CA HIS A 123 -10.13 -4.72 5.91
C HIS A 123 -9.38 -3.60 5.20
N HIS A 124 -10.01 -2.42 5.10
CA HIS A 124 -9.42 -1.25 4.46
C HIS A 124 -8.20 -0.75 5.22
N ALA A 125 -8.29 -0.61 6.55
CA ALA A 125 -7.19 -0.14 7.39
C ALA A 125 -5.97 -1.07 7.33
N LEU A 126 -6.19 -2.39 7.33
CA LEU A 126 -5.13 -3.38 7.17
C LEU A 126 -4.47 -3.30 5.79
N THR A 127 -5.27 -3.21 4.72
CA THR A 127 -4.78 -3.08 3.34
C THR A 127 -3.99 -1.80 3.13
N ALA A 128 -4.49 -0.66 3.62
CA ALA A 128 -3.79 0.62 3.53
C ALA A 128 -2.44 0.55 4.26
N ARG A 129 -2.41 -0.03 5.46
CA ARG A 129 -1.18 -0.18 6.22
C ARG A 129 -0.15 -1.06 5.52
N TRP A 130 -0.60 -2.13 4.87
CA TRP A 130 0.27 -2.98 4.05
C TRP A 130 0.85 -2.23 2.86
N CYS A 131 0.04 -1.43 2.16
CA CYS A 131 0.53 -0.61 1.06
C CYS A 131 1.65 0.33 1.53
N LEU A 132 1.46 1.01 2.66
CA LEU A 132 2.49 1.87 3.27
C LEU A 132 3.76 1.10 3.65
N HIS A 133 3.60 -0.11 4.20
CA HIS A 133 4.72 -1.00 4.52
C HIS A 133 5.53 -1.36 3.26
N LYS A 134 4.86 -1.64 2.14
CA LYS A 134 5.51 -1.95 0.86
C LYS A 134 6.12 -0.75 0.17
N GLN A 135 5.51 0.43 0.30
CA GLN A 135 6.11 1.68 -0.18
C GLN A 135 7.45 1.96 0.52
N ALA A 136 7.55 1.69 1.83
CA ALA A 136 8.82 1.79 2.55
C ALA A 136 9.89 0.80 2.06
N GLN A 137 9.50 -0.27 1.34
CA GLN A 137 10.40 -1.24 0.71
C GLN A 137 10.67 -0.95 -0.78
N GLY A 138 10.24 0.21 -1.28
CA GLY A 138 10.45 0.64 -2.66
C GLY A 138 9.48 0.05 -3.69
N PHE A 139 8.28 -0.36 -3.25
CA PHE A 139 7.19 -0.71 -4.17
C PHE A 139 6.27 0.49 -4.39
N ASP A 140 5.73 0.64 -5.60
CA ASP A 140 4.56 1.47 -5.83
C ASP A 140 3.32 0.67 -5.43
N ALA A 141 2.71 1.01 -4.29
CA ALA A 141 1.55 0.29 -3.76
C ALA A 141 0.27 1.13 -3.87
N TRP A 142 -0.80 0.51 -4.36
CA TRP A 142 -2.07 1.17 -4.64
C TRP A 142 -3.22 0.32 -4.09
N SER A 143 -4.01 0.88 -3.17
CA SER A 143 -5.19 0.18 -2.65
C SER A 143 -6.33 0.15 -3.67
N GLU A 144 -7.37 -0.64 -3.39
CA GLU A 144 -8.61 -0.68 -4.16
C GLU A 144 -9.17 0.74 -4.41
N TYR A 145 -9.14 1.61 -3.39
CA TYR A 145 -9.55 3.00 -3.52
C TYR A 145 -8.77 3.75 -4.62
N ALA A 146 -7.44 3.62 -4.65
CA ALA A 146 -6.62 4.24 -5.67
C ALA A 146 -6.91 3.69 -7.09
N VAL A 147 -7.19 2.39 -7.20
CA VAL A 147 -7.57 1.75 -8.47
C VAL A 147 -8.93 2.28 -8.94
N LEU A 148 -9.92 2.36 -8.05
CA LEU A 148 -11.27 2.83 -8.36
C LEU A 148 -11.33 4.33 -8.68
N THR A 149 -10.42 5.11 -8.12
CA THR A 149 -10.32 6.56 -8.38
C THR A 149 -9.40 6.92 -9.52
N GLY A 150 -8.79 5.93 -10.19
CA GLY A 150 -7.94 6.13 -11.37
C GLY A 150 -6.54 6.66 -11.06
N GLN A 151 -6.08 6.53 -9.81
CA GLN A 151 -4.73 6.93 -9.40
C GLN A 151 -3.69 5.83 -9.63
N ALA A 152 -4.12 4.56 -9.65
CA ALA A 152 -3.25 3.42 -9.89
C ALA A 152 -2.82 3.33 -11.37
N PRO A 153 -1.66 2.69 -11.68
CA PRO A 153 -1.19 2.52 -13.06
C PRO A 153 -1.98 1.45 -13.85
N VAL A 154 -3.01 0.87 -13.23
CA VAL A 154 -3.92 -0.12 -13.81
C VAL A 154 -5.34 0.28 -13.49
N SER A 155 -6.24 0.16 -14.46
CA SER A 155 -7.65 0.46 -14.25
C SER A 155 -8.43 -0.74 -13.73
N ALA A 156 -9.54 -0.44 -13.06
CA ALA A 156 -10.51 -1.43 -12.63
C ALA A 156 -10.96 -2.36 -13.77
N GLN A 157 -11.17 -1.79 -14.96
CA GLN A 157 -11.60 -2.53 -16.13
C GLN A 157 -10.52 -3.48 -16.64
N GLN A 158 -9.27 -3.03 -16.72
CA GLN A 158 -8.14 -3.85 -17.15
C GLN A 158 -7.94 -5.06 -16.23
N LEU A 159 -8.04 -4.86 -14.91
CA LEU A 159 -7.97 -5.95 -13.93
C LEU A 159 -9.14 -6.93 -14.08
N ARG A 160 -10.38 -6.45 -14.20
CA ARG A 160 -11.58 -7.30 -14.33
C ARG A 160 -11.60 -8.11 -15.62
N THR A 161 -11.21 -7.53 -16.75
CA THR A 161 -11.16 -8.26 -18.04
C THR A 161 -10.23 -9.47 -17.96
N ARG A 162 -9.08 -9.34 -17.27
CA ARG A 162 -8.09 -10.41 -17.20
C ARG A 162 -8.33 -11.41 -16.07
N LEU A 163 -8.71 -10.91 -14.89
CA LEU A 163 -8.73 -11.65 -13.63
C LEU A 163 -10.15 -11.97 -13.13
N ARG A 164 -11.18 -11.35 -13.72
CA ARG A 164 -12.60 -11.45 -13.31
C ARG A 164 -12.86 -11.06 -11.85
N LYS A 165 -11.88 -10.44 -11.18
CA LYS A 165 -11.94 -10.02 -9.78
C LYS A 165 -11.11 -8.75 -9.60
N MET A 166 -11.59 -7.88 -8.72
CA MET A 166 -10.83 -6.72 -8.25
C MET A 166 -9.97 -7.15 -7.05
N PRO A 167 -8.66 -6.92 -7.07
CA PRO A 167 -7.82 -7.10 -5.90
C PRO A 167 -8.01 -5.97 -4.88
N ASP A 168 -7.72 -6.26 -3.61
CA ASP A 168 -7.77 -5.27 -2.53
C ASP A 168 -6.64 -4.24 -2.62
N ALA A 169 -5.51 -4.63 -3.19
CA ALA A 169 -4.44 -3.72 -3.60
C ALA A 169 -3.59 -4.31 -4.74
N VAL A 170 -2.81 -3.44 -5.38
CA VAL A 170 -1.78 -3.82 -6.35
C VAL A 170 -0.42 -3.25 -5.92
N LEU A 171 0.62 -4.05 -6.07
CA LEU A 171 2.01 -3.63 -5.83
C LEU A 171 2.77 -3.67 -7.15
N VAL A 172 3.59 -2.67 -7.41
CA VAL A 172 4.41 -2.59 -8.62
C VAL A 172 5.87 -2.37 -8.23
N LYS A 173 6.78 -3.08 -8.91
CA LYS A 173 8.23 -2.86 -8.83
C LYS A 173 8.82 -3.08 -10.22
N GLY A 174 9.13 -1.97 -10.91
CA GLY A 174 9.49 -2.01 -12.32
C GLY A 174 8.30 -2.50 -13.17
N THR A 175 8.51 -3.57 -13.94
CA THR A 175 7.48 -4.18 -14.80
C THR A 175 6.73 -5.33 -14.12
N GLN A 176 7.06 -5.63 -12.86
CA GLN A 176 6.44 -6.70 -12.09
C GLN A 176 5.29 -6.13 -11.26
N LEU A 177 4.14 -6.82 -11.31
CA LEU A 177 2.94 -6.46 -10.56
C LEU A 177 2.48 -7.64 -9.69
N TRP A 178 2.17 -7.38 -8.43
CA TRP A 178 1.56 -8.34 -7.51
C TRP A 178 0.14 -7.92 -7.17
N LEU A 179 -0.75 -8.90 -7.10
CA LEU A 179 -2.11 -8.71 -6.61
C LEU A 179 -2.12 -8.98 -5.11
N VAL A 180 -2.84 -8.17 -4.35
CA VAL A 180 -2.99 -8.35 -2.90
C VAL A 180 -4.45 -8.58 -2.56
N GLU A 181 -4.69 -9.60 -1.75
CA GLU A 181 -5.98 -9.93 -1.17
C GLU A 181 -5.84 -9.93 0.34
N THR A 182 -6.65 -9.14 1.01
CA THR A 182 -6.66 -9.01 2.47
C THR A 182 -7.74 -9.91 3.05
N GLU A 183 -7.40 -10.65 4.10
CA GLU A 183 -8.33 -11.50 4.83
C GLU A 183 -8.39 -11.01 6.28
N SER A 184 -9.20 -9.96 6.51
CA SER A 184 -9.47 -9.44 7.86
C SER A 184 -10.58 -10.20 8.59
N ALA A 185 -11.34 -11.01 7.85
CA ALA A 185 -12.38 -11.88 8.37
C ALA A 185 -12.42 -13.17 7.52
N PRO A 186 -12.87 -14.31 8.07
CA PRO A 186 -12.92 -15.57 7.33
C PRO A 186 -13.71 -15.49 6.01
N LYS A 187 -13.01 -15.55 4.86
CA LYS A 187 -13.64 -15.62 3.53
C LYS A 187 -14.21 -17.02 3.27
N ALA A 188 -15.29 -17.16 2.52
CA ALA A 188 -15.78 -18.49 2.12
C ALA A 188 -14.70 -19.27 1.34
N THR A 189 -14.66 -20.61 1.47
CA THR A 189 -13.65 -21.42 0.77
C THR A 189 -13.66 -21.20 -0.74
N ALA A 190 -14.84 -21.07 -1.36
CA ALA A 190 -14.96 -20.75 -2.78
C ALA A 190 -14.27 -19.42 -3.16
N GLU A 191 -14.27 -18.42 -2.27
CA GLU A 191 -13.54 -17.18 -2.48
C GLU A 191 -12.04 -17.39 -2.40
N LEU A 192 -11.56 -18.16 -1.43
CA LEU A 192 -10.14 -18.51 -1.34
C LEU A 192 -9.67 -19.31 -2.56
N VAL A 193 -10.49 -20.22 -3.09
CA VAL A 193 -10.22 -20.94 -4.34
C VAL A 193 -10.06 -19.98 -5.52
N ARG A 194 -10.93 -18.96 -5.62
CA ARG A 194 -10.81 -17.90 -6.65
C ARG A 194 -9.54 -17.06 -6.49
N ILE A 195 -9.10 -16.81 -5.26
CA ILE A 195 -7.88 -16.04 -4.99
C ILE A 195 -6.64 -16.85 -5.40
N VAL A 196 -6.53 -18.11 -4.95
CA VAL A 196 -5.35 -18.93 -5.27
C VAL A 196 -5.25 -19.25 -6.76
N SER A 197 -6.37 -19.40 -7.48
CA SER A 197 -6.34 -19.66 -8.92
C SER A 197 -5.68 -18.54 -9.73
N LEU A 198 -5.59 -17.31 -9.19
CA LEU A 198 -4.86 -16.22 -9.83
C LEU A 198 -3.36 -16.53 -10.02
N ALA A 199 -2.78 -17.44 -9.22
CA ALA A 199 -1.40 -17.91 -9.39
C ALA A 199 -1.16 -18.62 -10.74
N GLU A 200 -2.21 -19.13 -11.37
CA GLU A 200 -2.16 -19.76 -12.71
C GLU A 200 -1.90 -18.74 -13.82
N HIS A 201 -2.09 -17.45 -13.53
CA HIS A 201 -1.86 -16.34 -14.47
C HIS A 201 -0.50 -15.66 -14.30
N VAL A 202 0.30 -16.04 -13.30
CA VAL A 202 1.63 -15.49 -13.07
C VAL A 202 2.55 -15.78 -14.26
N GLY A 203 3.40 -14.80 -14.59
CA GLY A 203 4.26 -14.79 -15.78
C GLY A 203 3.56 -14.25 -17.03
N ARG A 204 2.26 -13.92 -16.98
CA ARG A 204 1.51 -13.37 -18.11
C ARG A 204 1.33 -11.86 -17.96
N ARG A 205 1.30 -11.14 -19.09
CA ARG A 205 0.96 -9.72 -19.10
C ARG A 205 -0.48 -9.52 -18.62
N LEU A 206 -0.68 -8.46 -17.83
CA LEU A 206 -1.99 -8.12 -17.29
C LEU A 206 -2.92 -7.58 -18.38
N HIS A 207 -2.37 -6.70 -19.24
CA HIS A 207 -3.07 -6.10 -20.37
C HIS A 207 -2.08 -5.88 -21.53
N PRO A 208 -2.48 -6.01 -22.81
CA PRO A 208 -1.58 -5.82 -23.96
C PRO A 208 -0.91 -4.45 -24.03
N GLU A 209 -1.59 -3.41 -23.54
CA GLU A 209 -1.11 -2.02 -23.57
C GLU A 209 -0.27 -1.64 -22.34
N LEU A 210 -0.26 -2.48 -21.31
CA LEU A 210 0.46 -2.19 -20.07
C LEU A 210 1.79 -2.95 -20.02
N PRO A 211 2.86 -2.35 -19.47
CA PRO A 211 4.17 -3.00 -19.37
C PRO A 211 4.20 -4.07 -18.26
N TYR A 212 3.09 -4.31 -17.55
CA TYR A 212 3.08 -5.11 -16.34
C TYR A 212 2.83 -6.60 -16.60
N THR A 213 3.69 -7.42 -16.00
CA THR A 213 3.54 -8.88 -15.90
C THR A 213 3.13 -9.24 -14.47
N LEU A 214 2.15 -10.13 -14.35
CA LEU A 214 1.73 -10.63 -13.04
C LEU A 214 2.87 -11.47 -12.45
N ALA A 215 3.41 -11.04 -11.32
CA ALA A 215 4.58 -11.62 -10.66
C ALA A 215 4.20 -12.56 -9.51
N GLY A 216 3.02 -12.35 -8.91
CA GLY A 216 2.54 -13.19 -7.81
C GLY A 216 1.23 -12.69 -7.20
N VAL A 217 0.74 -13.47 -6.25
CA VAL A 217 -0.45 -13.16 -5.46
C VAL A 217 -0.05 -13.11 -4.00
N VAL A 218 -0.42 -12.06 -3.29
CA VAL A 218 -0.19 -11.90 -1.86
C VAL A 218 -1.52 -12.06 -1.14
N VAL A 219 -1.56 -12.93 -0.13
CA VAL A 219 -2.68 -13.00 0.82
C VAL A 219 -2.23 -12.41 2.14
N LEU A 220 -2.75 -11.23 2.48
CA LEU A 220 -2.48 -10.51 3.72
C LEU A 220 -3.50 -10.89 4.78
N PHE A 221 -3.07 -11.24 5.98
CA PHE A 221 -3.99 -11.62 7.06
C PHE A 221 -3.39 -11.30 8.44
N ASP A 222 -4.23 -11.30 9.47
CA ASP A 222 -3.78 -11.22 10.87
C ASP A 222 -3.11 -12.52 11.31
N ALA A 223 -1.86 -12.44 11.78
CA ALA A 223 -1.05 -13.58 12.19
C ALA A 223 -1.67 -14.41 13.34
N THR A 224 -2.59 -13.84 14.12
CA THR A 224 -3.30 -14.53 15.20
C THR A 224 -4.40 -15.46 14.71
N LEU A 225 -4.75 -15.40 13.42
CA LEU A 225 -5.85 -16.15 12.82
C LEU A 225 -5.34 -17.30 11.95
N ASN A 226 -6.16 -18.36 11.82
CA ASN A 226 -5.81 -19.56 11.07
C ASN A 226 -5.98 -19.41 9.53
N HIS A 227 -5.68 -18.24 8.97
CA HIS A 227 -5.90 -17.95 7.54
C HIS A 227 -4.96 -18.74 6.63
N ALA A 228 -3.68 -18.89 7.03
CA ALA A 228 -2.70 -19.66 6.27
C ALA A 228 -3.16 -21.10 5.96
N ALA A 229 -3.69 -21.81 6.96
CA ALA A 229 -4.18 -23.18 6.77
C ALA A 229 -5.41 -23.23 5.85
N ARG A 230 -6.28 -22.21 5.90
CA ARG A 230 -7.48 -22.11 5.07
C ARG A 230 -7.13 -21.83 3.61
N VAL A 231 -6.15 -20.97 3.36
CA VAL A 231 -5.58 -20.74 2.02
C VAL A 231 -4.94 -22.04 1.50
N ALA A 232 -4.16 -22.75 2.31
CA ALA A 232 -3.56 -24.03 1.92
C ALA A 232 -4.60 -25.11 1.61
N LYS A 233 -5.73 -25.13 2.33
CA LYS A 233 -6.87 -26.02 2.03
C LYS A 233 -7.49 -25.69 0.67
N ALA A 234 -7.76 -24.41 0.41
CA ALA A 234 -8.33 -23.95 -0.86
C ALA A 234 -7.41 -24.24 -2.05
N ALA A 235 -6.10 -24.05 -1.89
CA ALA A 235 -5.09 -24.41 -2.89
C ALA A 235 -5.10 -25.91 -3.21
N ARG A 236 -5.17 -26.77 -2.18
CA ARG A 236 -5.29 -28.23 -2.36
C ARG A 236 -6.58 -28.63 -3.07
N GLU A 237 -7.67 -27.93 -2.82
CA GLU A 237 -8.94 -28.15 -3.52
C GLU A 237 -8.83 -27.73 -5.00
N ARG A 238 -8.21 -26.58 -5.27
CA ARG A 238 -8.06 -26.06 -6.64
C ARG A 238 -7.10 -26.88 -7.51
N TRP A 239 -5.99 -27.35 -6.93
CA TRP A 239 -4.89 -27.97 -7.67
C TRP A 239 -4.75 -29.48 -7.40
N GLY A 240 -5.72 -30.11 -6.73
CA GLY A 240 -5.63 -31.50 -6.30
C GLY A 240 -5.49 -32.52 -7.44
N SER A 241 -5.87 -32.17 -8.66
CA SER A 241 -5.70 -32.99 -9.86
C SER A 241 -4.34 -32.81 -10.55
N LEU A 242 -3.52 -31.84 -10.13
CA LEU A 242 -2.21 -31.55 -10.72
C LEU A 242 -1.11 -32.40 -10.07
N SER A 243 0.02 -32.52 -10.77
CA SER A 243 1.21 -33.17 -10.23
C SER A 243 1.74 -32.45 -8.97
N ALA A 244 2.47 -33.14 -8.10
CA ALA A 244 3.07 -32.53 -6.92
C ALA A 244 4.04 -31.38 -7.29
N ALA A 245 4.75 -31.50 -8.41
CA ALA A 245 5.65 -30.47 -8.91
C ALA A 245 4.89 -29.20 -9.34
N ASP A 246 3.78 -29.37 -10.07
CA ASP A 246 2.93 -28.24 -10.50
C ASP A 246 2.25 -27.57 -9.30
N GLN A 247 1.78 -28.35 -8.33
CA GLN A 247 1.23 -27.83 -7.08
C GLN A 247 2.26 -26.98 -6.32
N ALA A 248 3.51 -27.46 -6.21
CA ALA A 248 4.57 -26.72 -5.55
C ALA A 248 4.92 -25.42 -6.28
N LEU A 249 4.99 -25.46 -7.62
CA LEU A 249 5.24 -24.28 -8.46
C LEU A 249 4.12 -23.24 -8.33
N LEU A 250 2.86 -23.65 -8.30
CA LEU A 250 1.72 -22.74 -8.13
C LEU A 250 1.68 -22.17 -6.70
N ALA A 251 1.98 -22.99 -5.69
CA ALA A 251 2.07 -22.54 -4.32
C ALA A 251 3.19 -21.50 -4.12
N SER A 252 4.35 -21.67 -4.76
CA SER A 252 5.46 -20.71 -4.65
C SER A 252 5.15 -19.32 -5.24
N ARG A 253 4.10 -19.21 -6.06
CA ARG A 253 3.62 -17.94 -6.63
C ARG A 253 2.63 -17.20 -5.73
N VAL A 254 2.21 -17.83 -4.63
CA VAL A 254 1.37 -17.24 -3.59
C VAL A 254 2.23 -16.91 -2.38
N THR A 255 2.24 -15.66 -1.97
CA THR A 255 2.90 -15.20 -0.74
C THR A 255 1.85 -15.03 0.36
N LEU A 256 2.10 -15.65 1.51
CA LEU A 256 1.36 -15.44 2.74
C LEU A 256 2.03 -14.32 3.53
N ALA A 257 1.33 -13.20 3.70
CA ALA A 257 1.77 -12.04 4.48
C ALA A 257 1.01 -12.01 5.82
N ALA A 258 1.63 -12.55 6.86
CA ALA A 258 1.08 -12.60 8.21
C ALA A 258 1.45 -11.30 8.95
N ALA A 259 0.47 -10.42 9.18
CA ALA A 259 0.65 -9.17 9.90
C ALA A 259 0.49 -9.37 11.41
N ASP A 260 1.44 -8.87 12.20
CA ASP A 260 1.28 -8.77 13.66
C ASP A 260 0.54 -7.47 13.99
N ILE A 261 -0.69 -7.64 14.48
CA ILE A 261 -1.64 -6.57 14.71
C ILE A 261 -2.03 -6.54 16.19
N GLY A 262 -1.62 -5.48 16.89
CA GLY A 262 -2.13 -5.17 18.23
C GLY A 262 -3.51 -4.52 18.20
N LEU A 263 -4.23 -4.51 19.32
CA LEU A 263 -5.54 -3.85 19.39
C LEU A 263 -5.42 -2.30 19.39
N PRO A 264 -6.33 -1.55 18.75
CA PRO A 264 -7.42 -2.01 17.88
C PRO A 264 -7.03 -1.87 16.39
N LEU A 265 -5.91 -2.45 15.95
CA LEU A 265 -5.24 -2.38 14.62
C LEU A 265 -3.87 -1.66 14.61
N VAL A 266 -3.07 -1.80 15.67
CA VAL A 266 -1.68 -1.31 15.74
C VAL A 266 -0.76 -2.27 15.00
N TRP A 267 -0.17 -1.82 13.89
CA TRP A 267 0.78 -2.62 13.12
C TRP A 267 2.13 -2.72 13.82
N ARG A 268 2.55 -3.94 14.15
CA ARG A 268 3.84 -4.23 14.80
C ARG A 268 4.87 -4.80 13.84
N GLY A 269 4.42 -5.50 12.80
CA GLY A 269 5.29 -6.08 11.80
C GLY A 269 4.52 -6.96 10.82
N CYS A 270 5.24 -7.55 9.87
CA CYS A 270 4.70 -8.58 8.99
C CYS A 270 5.79 -9.58 8.62
N ALA A 271 5.42 -10.86 8.56
CA ALA A 271 6.24 -11.93 8.04
C ALA A 271 5.66 -12.40 6.71
N GLU A 272 6.53 -12.52 5.70
CA GLU A 272 6.17 -12.95 4.35
C GLU A 272 6.79 -14.31 4.07
N THR A 273 5.97 -15.28 3.68
CA THR A 273 6.44 -16.64 3.35
C THR A 273 5.72 -17.14 2.09
N PRO A 274 6.38 -17.92 1.22
CA PRO A 274 5.66 -18.60 0.14
C PRO A 274 4.69 -19.62 0.73
N LEU A 275 3.52 -19.78 0.10
CA LEU A 275 2.60 -20.86 0.42
C LEU A 275 3.30 -22.20 0.19
N ARG A 276 3.17 -23.11 1.16
CA ARG A 276 3.67 -24.48 1.05
C ARG A 276 2.51 -25.44 1.22
N LEU A 277 2.42 -26.41 0.31
CA LEU A 277 1.47 -27.51 0.40
C LEU A 277 2.24 -28.74 0.87
N THR A 278 1.96 -29.20 2.08
CA THR A 278 2.44 -30.50 2.53
C THR A 278 1.70 -31.61 1.77
N PRO A 279 2.40 -32.67 1.33
CA PRO A 279 1.75 -33.85 0.77
C PRO A 279 0.70 -34.39 1.74
N ARG A 280 -0.44 -34.88 1.21
CA ARG A 280 -1.35 -35.67 2.04
C ARG A 280 -0.61 -36.96 2.40
N VAL A 281 -0.46 -37.21 3.71
CA VAL A 281 -0.10 -38.54 4.24
C VAL A 281 -1.25 -39.49 3.95
#